data_AF-A0A3Q3F036-F1
#
_entry.id   AF-A0A3Q3F036-F1
#
_cell.length_a   1.000
_cell.length_b   1.000
_cell.length_c   1.000
_cell.angle_alpha   90.00
_cell.angle_beta   90.00
_cell.angle_gamma   90.00
#
_symmetry.space_group_name_H-M   'P 1'
#
loop_
_entity.id
_entity.type
_entity.pdbx_description
1 polymer ?
#
loop_
_entity_poly.entity_id
_entity_poly.type
_entity_poly.pdbx_seq_one_letter_code
_entity_poly.pdbx_strand_id
1 'polypeptide(L)'
;MSFFRSLPKAHDHRRGQRSTGKQRALPSGSAASSSLQRLHYRCCCNRPPVDLKGFLKTSHSDTKLENLKKRKDELEEEIGGYMSLDAYTEQLCKEDEAYRTTERMQREREEELQKREEVKRLREEYVRLQDKKAELHRQVERDAVYQKYMERAVKMTKFKDVPQLISNFERLLRFEELHQRDAESAQKVEENKRTVAALKDQHNLVWLQRNNEMYPLPAELAKERSKSVTWERRWAHIKQTAAKKTLLMGQIKMAAFNLYDMRSGAEDGEEAVDMCDTETQLEEVQNLPVLLGPPSTGPGAPSSYPPCLLTSR
;
A
#
# COMPACT_ATOMS: atom_id res chain seq x y z
N MET A 1 12.33 15.84 -18.32
CA MET A 1 11.05 15.14 -18.50
C MET A 1 10.10 15.60 -17.39
N SER A 2 9.55 16.82 -17.32
CA SER A 2 9.05 17.73 -18.35
C SER A 2 7.92 17.16 -19.20
N PHE A 3 6.68 17.28 -18.73
CA PHE A 3 5.59 17.94 -19.46
C PHE A 3 4.54 18.50 -18.48
N PHE A 4 4.47 19.83 -18.40
CA PHE A 4 3.47 20.61 -17.66
C PHE A 4 3.01 21.71 -18.63
N ARG A 5 1.71 21.79 -18.96
CA ARG A 5 1.03 22.84 -19.75
C ARG A 5 -0.46 22.42 -19.85
N SER A 6 -1.48 23.29 -19.76
CA SER A 6 -1.52 24.75 -19.59
C SER A 6 -2.83 25.18 -18.93
N LEU A 7 -2.78 26.23 -18.12
CA LEU A 7 -3.88 27.18 -17.93
C LEU A 7 -3.30 28.60 -18.09
N PRO A 8 -3.79 29.43 -19.02
CA PRO A 8 -3.52 30.86 -19.03
C PRO A 8 -4.69 31.66 -18.43
N LYS A 9 -4.33 32.75 -17.73
CA LYS A 9 -5.27 33.69 -17.11
C LYS A 9 -5.83 34.69 -18.12
N ALA A 10 -6.92 35.36 -17.72
CA ALA A 10 -7.46 36.53 -18.40
C ALA A 10 -6.49 37.74 -18.35
N HIS A 11 -6.57 38.62 -19.36
CA HIS A 11 -6.62 40.08 -19.17
C HIS A 11 -7.09 40.80 -20.46
N ASP A 12 -8.34 41.28 -20.43
CA ASP A 12 -8.72 42.70 -20.46
C ASP A 12 -8.28 43.68 -21.60
N HIS A 13 -9.17 44.65 -21.82
CA HIS A 13 -9.00 46.02 -22.36
C HIS A 13 -9.13 46.38 -23.86
N ARG A 14 -10.29 46.98 -24.15
CA ARG A 14 -10.54 48.22 -24.93
C ARG A 14 -10.16 48.32 -26.42
N ARG A 15 -11.18 48.57 -27.26
CA ARG A 15 -11.62 49.87 -27.85
C ARG A 15 -12.89 49.60 -28.68
N GLY A 16 -13.97 50.38 -28.60
CA GLY A 16 -14.19 51.63 -29.38
C GLY A 16 -14.85 51.29 -30.73
N GLN A 17 -15.88 51.98 -31.25
CA GLN A 17 -16.39 53.34 -30.97
C GLN A 17 -17.90 53.49 -31.35
N ARG A 18 -18.53 54.59 -30.90
CA ARG A 18 -19.41 55.56 -31.64
C ARG A 18 -20.14 55.05 -32.91
N SER A 19 -21.40 55.35 -33.24
CA SER A 19 -22.40 56.40 -32.88
C SER A 19 -23.77 55.98 -33.47
N THR A 20 -24.92 56.66 -33.47
CA THR A 20 -25.41 58.05 -33.19
C THR A 20 -26.74 57.96 -32.38
N GLY A 21 -27.34 59.01 -31.79
CA GLY A 21 -27.07 60.46 -31.88
C GLY A 21 -28.00 61.21 -32.85
N LYS A 22 -29.33 61.24 -32.62
CA LYS A 22 -30.26 62.11 -33.37
C LYS A 22 -31.25 62.81 -32.42
N GLN A 23 -31.12 64.13 -32.32
CA GLN A 23 -32.03 65.03 -31.60
C GLN A 23 -32.91 65.79 -32.61
N ARG A 24 -34.03 66.37 -32.12
CA ARG A 24 -34.84 67.44 -32.75
C ARG A 24 -35.60 67.00 -34.02
N ALA A 25 -36.71 67.62 -34.42
CA ALA A 25 -37.32 68.87 -33.95
C ALA A 25 -38.86 68.83 -34.01
N LEU A 26 -39.53 69.77 -33.34
CA LEU A 26 -40.82 70.31 -33.78
C LEU A 26 -40.66 70.97 -35.15
N PRO A 27 -41.73 71.07 -35.94
CA PRO A 27 -42.00 72.35 -36.60
C PRO A 27 -43.45 72.83 -36.46
N SER A 28 -43.61 74.14 -36.48
CA SER A 28 -44.86 74.89 -36.50
C SER A 28 -45.14 75.45 -37.91
N GLY A 29 -46.41 75.47 -38.32
CA GLY A 29 -46.89 76.13 -39.55
C GLY A 29 -46.51 75.42 -40.87
N SER A 30 -47.07 75.79 -42.03
CA SER A 30 -48.22 76.66 -42.32
C SER A 30 -48.70 76.44 -43.77
N ALA A 31 -49.99 76.65 -44.03
CA ALA A 31 -50.64 77.05 -45.29
C ALA A 31 -50.16 76.53 -46.68
N ALA A 32 -51.07 75.85 -47.39
CA ALA A 32 -51.57 76.23 -48.74
C ALA A 32 -52.85 75.39 -49.02
N SER A 33 -54.02 75.99 -49.28
CA SER A 33 -54.53 76.44 -50.60
C SER A 33 -54.58 75.29 -51.61
N SER A 34 -55.74 74.93 -52.19
CA SER A 34 -56.63 75.78 -52.98
C SER A 34 -58.03 75.13 -53.11
N SER A 35 -59.11 75.77 -52.68
CA SER A 35 -59.99 76.66 -53.46
C SER A 35 -60.84 75.99 -54.55
N LEU A 36 -62.18 76.04 -54.42
CA LEU A 36 -63.11 76.23 -55.54
C LEU A 36 -64.49 76.73 -55.02
N GLN A 37 -64.82 77.97 -55.38
CA GLN A 37 -66.16 78.58 -55.62
C GLN A 37 -67.35 78.14 -54.73
N ARG A 38 -67.86 78.99 -53.82
CA ARG A 38 -68.80 80.10 -54.12
C ARG A 38 -69.76 79.83 -55.29
N LEU A 39 -71.03 79.57 -54.98
CA LEU A 39 -72.14 80.25 -55.66
C LEU A 39 -73.21 80.63 -54.64
N HIS A 40 -73.69 81.87 -54.74
CA HIS A 40 -74.56 82.53 -53.76
C HIS A 40 -75.81 82.99 -54.49
N TYR A 41 -76.87 82.18 -54.48
CA TYR A 41 -78.16 82.55 -55.08
C TYR A 41 -79.15 83.06 -54.03
N ARG A 42 -79.19 84.38 -53.94
CA ARG A 42 -80.28 85.14 -53.32
C ARG A 42 -81.36 85.30 -54.39
N CYS A 43 -82.56 84.76 -54.19
CA CYS A 43 -83.70 85.03 -55.07
C CYS A 43 -84.98 85.21 -54.25
N CYS A 44 -85.50 86.43 -54.23
CA CYS A 44 -86.79 86.75 -53.64
C CYS A 44 -87.87 86.68 -54.71
N CYS A 45 -88.83 85.77 -54.60
CA CYS A 45 -90.10 85.84 -55.33
C CYS A 45 -91.26 85.37 -54.44
N ASN A 46 -92.25 86.24 -54.23
CA ASN A 46 -93.54 85.89 -53.63
C ASN A 46 -94.34 84.94 -54.54
N ARG A 47 -95.01 83.94 -53.96
CA ARG A 47 -96.36 83.52 -54.41
C ARG A 47 -97.14 82.82 -53.29
N PRO A 48 -98.48 82.93 -53.25
CA PRO A 48 -99.34 82.50 -52.13
C PRO A 48 -99.85 81.05 -52.33
N PRO A 49 -100.61 80.45 -51.37
CA PRO A 49 -100.91 79.02 -51.41
C PRO A 49 -101.98 78.67 -52.46
N VAL A 50 -101.95 77.42 -52.92
CA VAL A 50 -103.00 76.84 -53.77
C VAL A 50 -103.45 75.53 -53.14
N ASP A 51 -104.72 75.49 -52.72
CA ASP A 51 -105.39 74.30 -52.19
C ASP A 51 -105.81 73.38 -53.34
N LEU A 52 -105.56 72.07 -53.23
CA LEU A 52 -105.94 71.05 -54.22
C LEU A 52 -106.17 69.70 -53.53
N LYS A 53 -107.45 69.41 -53.26
CA LYS A 53 -107.95 68.14 -52.72
C LYS A 53 -107.94 67.00 -53.75
N GLY A 54 -107.67 65.76 -53.33
CA GLY A 54 -108.25 64.57 -54.00
C GLY A 54 -107.51 63.22 -53.89
N PHE A 55 -108.04 62.29 -53.06
CA PHE A 55 -108.22 60.82 -53.27
C PHE A 55 -106.97 59.94 -53.65
N LEU A 56 -106.70 58.69 -53.17
CA LEU A 56 -107.55 57.55 -52.73
C LEU A 56 -106.78 56.42 -51.95
N LYS A 57 -107.43 55.79 -50.95
CA LYS A 57 -107.30 54.41 -50.32
C LYS A 57 -106.01 53.53 -50.38
N THR A 58 -105.63 52.98 -49.21
CA THR A 58 -105.09 51.58 -49.03
C THR A 58 -105.31 51.03 -47.60
N SER A 59 -106.03 49.90 -47.41
CA SER A 59 -106.19 49.24 -46.08
C SER A 59 -105.21 48.08 -45.82
N HIS A 60 -104.56 47.56 -46.86
CA HIS A 60 -103.51 46.54 -46.72
C HIS A 60 -102.18 47.13 -46.23
N SER A 61 -102.07 48.46 -46.27
CA SER A 61 -100.96 49.26 -45.73
C SER A 61 -100.81 49.07 -44.22
N ASP A 62 -101.92 49.14 -43.48
CA ASP A 62 -101.86 49.45 -42.05
C ASP A 62 -101.39 48.27 -41.20
N THR A 63 -101.80 47.03 -41.54
CA THR A 63 -101.27 45.82 -40.87
C THR A 63 -99.80 45.56 -41.18
N LYS A 64 -99.35 45.96 -42.38
CA LYS A 64 -97.93 45.89 -42.77
C LYS A 64 -97.12 46.97 -42.05
N LEU A 65 -97.68 48.16 -41.89
CA LEU A 65 -97.11 49.26 -41.12
C LEU A 65 -96.90 48.87 -39.65
N GLU A 66 -97.90 48.22 -39.03
CA GLU A 66 -97.83 47.83 -37.62
C GLU A 66 -96.80 46.72 -37.35
N ASN A 67 -96.67 45.76 -38.26
CA ASN A 67 -95.61 44.75 -38.20
C ASN A 67 -94.21 45.37 -38.42
N LEU A 68 -94.10 46.38 -39.29
CA LEU A 68 -92.84 47.11 -39.49
C LEU A 68 -92.46 47.96 -38.28
N LYS A 69 -93.42 48.56 -37.56
CA LYS A 69 -93.17 49.22 -36.27
C LYS A 69 -92.62 48.23 -35.24
N LYS A 70 -93.33 47.12 -35.00
CA LYS A 70 -92.85 46.07 -34.08
C LYS A 70 -91.45 45.59 -34.44
N ARG A 71 -91.17 45.36 -35.73
CA ARG A 71 -89.84 44.93 -36.18
C ARG A 71 -88.77 46.01 -36.02
N LYS A 72 -89.12 47.28 -36.17
CA LYS A 72 -88.23 48.42 -35.89
C LYS A 72 -87.94 48.52 -34.40
N ASP A 73 -88.95 48.39 -33.56
CA ASP A 73 -88.81 48.53 -32.11
C ASP A 73 -88.03 47.32 -31.53
N GLU A 74 -88.25 46.10 -32.04
CA GLU A 74 -87.41 44.91 -31.81
C GLU A 74 -85.94 45.16 -32.20
N LEU A 75 -85.69 45.75 -33.37
CA LEU A 75 -84.33 46.06 -33.82
C LEU A 75 -83.68 47.18 -33.00
N GLU A 76 -84.44 48.17 -32.52
CA GLU A 76 -83.93 49.22 -31.63
C GLU A 76 -83.61 48.67 -30.24
N GLU A 77 -84.38 47.71 -29.74
CA GLU A 77 -84.04 46.95 -28.52
C GLU A 77 -82.79 46.09 -28.72
N GLU A 78 -82.66 45.39 -29.86
CA GLU A 78 -81.47 44.58 -30.16
C GLU A 78 -80.20 45.45 -30.32
N ILE A 79 -80.31 46.59 -31.02
CA ILE A 79 -79.23 47.59 -31.15
C ILE A 79 -78.86 48.17 -29.79
N GLY A 80 -79.83 48.50 -28.94
CA GLY A 80 -79.60 48.92 -27.55
C GLY A 80 -78.86 47.84 -26.74
N GLY A 81 -79.23 46.58 -26.93
CA GLY A 81 -78.54 45.41 -26.39
C GLY A 81 -77.07 45.35 -26.81
N TYR A 82 -76.78 45.37 -28.12
CA TYR A 82 -75.40 45.38 -28.62
C TYR A 82 -74.60 46.60 -28.13
N MET A 83 -75.18 47.81 -28.12
CA MET A 83 -74.50 49.00 -27.60
C MET A 83 -74.17 48.88 -26.10
N SER A 84 -75.03 48.24 -25.31
CA SER A 84 -74.76 47.97 -23.89
C SER A 84 -73.67 46.91 -23.70
N LEU A 85 -73.63 45.91 -24.57
CA LEU A 85 -72.59 44.88 -24.59
C LEU A 85 -71.23 45.45 -25.02
N ASP A 86 -71.21 46.28 -26.07
CA ASP A 86 -70.00 46.97 -26.55
C ASP A 86 -69.41 47.84 -25.43
N ALA A 87 -70.23 48.67 -24.77
CA ALA A 87 -69.79 49.49 -23.64
C ALA A 87 -69.24 48.65 -22.47
N TYR A 88 -69.84 47.49 -22.19
CA TYR A 88 -69.34 46.54 -21.20
C TYR A 88 -68.01 45.91 -21.63
N THR A 89 -67.84 45.52 -22.89
CA THR A 89 -66.56 44.99 -23.39
C THR A 89 -65.46 46.04 -23.41
N GLU A 90 -65.76 47.31 -23.74
CA GLU A 90 -64.79 48.41 -23.71
C GLU A 90 -64.34 48.69 -22.27
N GLN A 91 -65.24 48.61 -21.29
CA GLN A 91 -64.91 48.70 -19.87
C GLN A 91 -63.99 47.56 -19.43
N LEU A 92 -64.31 46.31 -19.78
CA LEU A 92 -63.45 45.16 -19.49
C LEU A 92 -62.06 45.31 -20.14
N CYS A 93 -61.96 45.79 -21.38
CA CYS A 93 -60.67 46.02 -22.04
C CYS A 93 -59.81 47.05 -21.31
N LYS A 94 -60.42 48.15 -20.82
CA LYS A 94 -59.72 49.19 -20.02
C LYS A 94 -59.24 48.64 -18.68
N GLU A 95 -60.04 47.79 -18.04
CA GLU A 95 -59.65 47.12 -16.78
C GLU A 95 -58.49 46.14 -17.01
N ASP A 96 -58.52 45.37 -18.11
CA ASP A 96 -57.45 44.45 -18.51
C ASP A 96 -56.14 45.19 -18.86
N GLU A 97 -56.22 46.33 -19.55
CA GLU A 97 -55.07 47.19 -19.85
C GLU A 97 -54.47 47.83 -18.59
N ALA A 98 -55.32 48.29 -17.66
CA ALA A 98 -54.88 48.78 -16.36
C ALA A 98 -54.20 47.67 -15.54
N TYR A 99 -54.77 46.46 -15.52
CA TYR A 99 -54.19 45.29 -14.86
C TYR A 99 -52.81 44.96 -15.45
N ARG A 100 -52.69 44.79 -16.77
CA ARG A 100 -51.41 44.51 -17.45
C ARG A 100 -50.37 45.62 -17.23
N THR A 101 -50.80 46.87 -17.10
CA THR A 101 -49.90 48.01 -16.82
C THR A 101 -49.39 47.96 -15.38
N THR A 102 -50.27 47.72 -14.41
CA THR A 102 -49.88 47.55 -13.00
C THR A 102 -48.97 46.34 -12.79
N GLU A 103 -49.24 45.22 -13.46
CA GLU A 103 -48.40 44.03 -13.42
C GLU A 103 -46.98 44.28 -13.98
N ARG A 104 -46.85 44.99 -15.11
CA ARG A 104 -45.53 45.42 -15.64
C ARG A 104 -44.79 46.29 -14.62
N MET A 105 -45.46 47.29 -14.05
CA MET A 105 -44.87 48.16 -13.02
C MET A 105 -44.47 47.39 -11.75
N GLN A 106 -45.17 46.30 -11.40
CA GLN A 106 -44.78 45.40 -10.30
C GLN A 106 -43.53 44.59 -10.64
N ARG A 107 -43.49 43.94 -11.81
CA ARG A 107 -42.32 43.17 -12.27
C ARG A 107 -41.07 44.04 -12.38
N GLU A 108 -41.19 45.26 -12.90
CA GLU A 108 -40.09 46.24 -12.95
C GLU A 108 -39.57 46.60 -11.55
N ARG A 109 -40.46 46.79 -10.56
CA ARG A 109 -40.07 47.03 -9.16
C ARG A 109 -39.39 45.83 -8.50
N GLU A 110 -39.85 44.62 -8.80
CA GLU A 110 -39.25 43.37 -8.30
C GLU A 110 -37.85 43.16 -8.90
N GLU A 111 -37.70 43.34 -10.22
CA GLU A 111 -36.40 43.32 -10.88
C GLU A 111 -35.45 44.40 -10.33
N GLU A 112 -35.95 45.62 -10.09
CA GLU A 112 -35.17 46.68 -9.45
C GLU A 112 -34.73 46.28 -8.04
N LEU A 113 -35.60 45.63 -7.25
CA LEU A 113 -35.26 45.16 -5.90
C LEU A 113 -34.16 44.09 -5.95
N GLN A 114 -34.30 43.08 -6.81
CA GLN A 114 -33.29 42.04 -7.02
C GLN A 114 -31.94 42.64 -7.45
N LYS A 115 -31.95 43.56 -8.43
CA LYS A 115 -30.74 44.27 -8.89
C LYS A 115 -30.12 45.12 -7.77
N ARG A 116 -30.93 45.76 -6.92
CA ARG A 116 -30.45 46.51 -5.74
C ARG A 116 -29.82 45.60 -4.69
N GLU A 117 -30.37 44.40 -4.46
CA GLU A 117 -29.82 43.40 -3.54
C GLU A 117 -28.52 42.79 -4.06
N GLU A 118 -28.45 42.44 -5.34
CA GLU A 118 -27.22 41.97 -5.96
C GLU A 118 -26.12 43.05 -5.94
N VAL A 119 -26.46 44.31 -6.19
CA VAL A 119 -25.53 45.45 -6.04
C VAL A 119 -25.05 45.60 -4.59
N LYS A 120 -25.89 45.34 -3.57
CA LYS A 120 -25.44 45.30 -2.16
C LYS A 120 -24.45 44.15 -1.94
N ARG A 121 -24.81 42.92 -2.34
CA ARG A 121 -23.96 41.72 -2.19
C ARG A 121 -22.59 41.92 -2.84
N LEU A 122 -22.56 42.39 -4.09
CA LEU A 122 -21.31 42.65 -4.82
C LEU A 122 -20.48 43.79 -4.21
N ARG A 123 -21.11 44.80 -3.60
CA ARG A 123 -20.39 45.84 -2.83
C ARG A 123 -19.74 45.28 -1.58
N GLU A 124 -20.44 44.43 -0.83
CA GLU A 124 -19.84 43.75 0.33
C GLU A 124 -18.68 42.84 -0.06
N GLU A 125 -18.84 42.02 -1.10
CA GLU A 125 -17.76 41.17 -1.62
C GLU A 125 -16.55 41.99 -2.09
N TYR A 126 -16.79 43.12 -2.78
CA TYR A 126 -15.73 44.04 -3.20
C TYR A 126 -14.96 44.62 -2.00
N VAL A 127 -15.66 45.03 -0.94
CA VAL A 127 -15.01 45.52 0.31
C VAL A 127 -14.19 44.40 0.95
N ARG A 128 -14.76 43.20 1.15
CA ARG A 128 -14.05 42.04 1.73
C ARG A 128 -12.79 41.68 0.93
N LEU A 129 -12.83 41.78 -0.40
CA LEU A 129 -11.67 41.54 -1.27
C LEU A 129 -10.63 42.66 -1.18
N GLN A 130 -11.04 43.93 -1.04
CA GLN A 130 -10.10 45.03 -0.80
C GLN A 130 -9.42 44.90 0.57
N ASP A 131 -10.15 44.55 1.63
CA ASP A 131 -9.59 44.31 2.96
C ASP A 131 -8.57 43.15 2.92
N LYS A 132 -8.92 42.04 2.24
CA LYS A 132 -8.01 40.91 2.08
C LYS A 132 -6.76 41.27 1.27
N LYS A 133 -6.91 42.10 0.22
CA LYS A 133 -5.79 42.63 -0.56
C LYS A 133 -4.90 43.54 0.30
N ALA A 134 -5.49 44.39 1.14
CA ALA A 134 -4.76 45.28 2.03
C ALA A 134 -3.93 44.50 3.08
N GLU A 135 -4.51 43.48 3.73
CA GLU A 135 -3.75 42.65 4.68
C GLU A 135 -2.65 41.84 3.99
N LEU A 136 -2.89 41.28 2.79
CA LEU A 136 -1.84 40.61 2.01
C LEU A 136 -0.72 41.59 1.59
N HIS A 137 -1.07 42.83 1.23
CA HIS A 137 -0.07 43.85 0.93
C HIS A 137 0.77 44.18 2.17
N ARG A 138 0.12 44.35 3.33
CA ARG A 138 0.78 44.58 4.62
C ARG A 138 1.63 43.39 5.11
N GLN A 139 1.34 42.17 4.65
CA GLN A 139 2.22 41.01 4.86
C GLN A 139 3.47 41.13 4.01
N VAL A 140 3.33 41.38 2.69
CA VAL A 140 4.46 41.60 1.79
C VAL A 140 5.34 42.79 2.22
N GLU A 141 4.76 43.88 2.71
CA GLU A 141 5.50 45.03 3.25
C GLU A 141 6.30 44.69 4.52
N ARG A 142 5.75 43.85 5.42
CA ARG A 142 6.49 43.33 6.58
C ARG A 142 7.66 42.47 6.13
N ASP A 143 7.43 41.57 5.17
CA ASP A 143 8.43 40.61 4.70
C ASP A 143 9.51 41.26 3.80
N ALA A 144 9.24 42.44 3.24
CA ALA A 144 10.20 43.22 2.46
C ALA A 144 11.48 43.59 3.25
N VAL A 145 11.43 43.57 4.59
CA VAL A 145 12.63 43.71 5.44
C VAL A 145 13.58 42.53 5.24
N TYR A 146 13.06 41.29 5.21
CA TYR A 146 13.86 40.09 4.97
C TYR A 146 14.38 40.04 3.54
N GLN A 147 13.59 40.48 2.55
CA GLN A 147 14.07 40.60 1.17
C GLN A 147 15.30 41.54 1.09
N LYS A 148 15.21 42.76 1.64
CA LYS A 148 16.32 43.73 1.67
C LYS A 148 17.54 43.20 2.44
N TYR A 149 17.33 42.43 3.51
CA TYR A 149 18.40 41.75 4.24
C TYR A 149 19.09 40.70 3.37
N MET A 150 18.34 39.82 2.69
CA MET A 150 18.88 38.80 1.80
C MET A 150 19.62 39.40 0.60
N GLU A 151 19.09 40.47 -0.01
CA GLU A 151 19.78 41.23 -1.07
C GLU A 151 21.11 41.82 -0.59
N ARG A 152 21.18 42.28 0.67
CA ARG A 152 22.44 42.73 1.29
C ARG A 152 23.40 41.56 1.54
N ALA A 153 22.89 40.42 2.03
CA ALA A 153 23.70 39.22 2.25
C ALA A 153 24.30 38.68 0.94
N VAL A 154 23.54 38.70 -0.16
CA VAL A 154 24.06 38.36 -1.51
C VAL A 154 25.20 39.31 -1.92
N LYS A 155 25.04 40.63 -1.74
CA LYS A 155 26.12 41.62 -2.03
C LYS A 155 27.39 41.42 -1.20
N MET A 156 27.29 40.82 -0.01
CA MET A 156 28.41 40.52 0.88
C MET A 156 29.02 39.13 0.64
N THR A 157 28.46 38.33 -0.29
CA THR A 157 28.87 36.94 -0.53
C THR A 157 29.18 36.71 -2.02
N LYS A 158 29.58 35.49 -2.39
CA LYS A 158 29.97 35.12 -3.76
C LYS A 158 28.79 34.68 -4.64
N PHE A 159 27.57 34.77 -4.15
CA PHE A 159 26.37 34.31 -4.86
C PHE A 159 25.84 35.41 -5.80
N LYS A 160 25.26 34.99 -6.93
CA LYS A 160 24.75 35.91 -7.96
C LYS A 160 23.40 36.52 -7.58
N ASP A 161 22.56 35.73 -6.91
CA ASP A 161 21.20 36.10 -6.53
C ASP A 161 20.76 35.40 -5.23
N VAL A 162 19.60 35.82 -4.71
CA VAL A 162 19.01 35.27 -3.48
C VAL A 162 18.64 33.78 -3.64
N PRO A 163 18.04 33.32 -4.76
CA PRO A 163 17.82 31.88 -5.00
C PRO A 163 19.08 31.01 -4.93
N GLN A 164 20.22 31.46 -5.47
CA GLN A 164 21.47 30.71 -5.39
C GLN A 164 22.01 30.63 -3.96
N LEU A 165 21.88 31.72 -3.18
CA LEU A 165 22.20 31.73 -1.75
C LEU A 165 21.31 30.76 -0.96
N ILE A 166 20.00 30.76 -1.21
CA ILE A 166 19.04 29.81 -0.58
C ILE A 166 19.39 28.38 -0.95
N SER A 167 19.60 28.08 -2.24
CA SER A 167 19.97 26.74 -2.71
C SER A 167 21.28 26.24 -2.08
N ASN A 168 22.22 27.15 -1.77
CA ASN A 168 23.41 26.81 -1.02
C ASN A 168 23.11 26.49 0.45
N PHE A 169 22.28 27.28 1.14
CA PHE A 169 21.87 26.97 2.52
C PHE A 169 21.12 25.64 2.61
N GLU A 170 20.18 25.37 1.71
CA GLU A 170 19.51 24.07 1.65
C GLU A 170 20.49 22.90 1.40
N ARG A 171 21.53 23.12 0.59
CA ARG A 171 22.58 22.12 0.36
C ARG A 171 23.39 21.87 1.62
N LEU A 172 23.75 22.93 2.36
CA LEU A 172 24.45 22.82 3.63
C LEU A 172 23.61 22.11 4.70
N LEU A 173 22.31 22.40 4.79
CA LEU A 173 21.39 21.69 5.69
C LEU A 173 21.30 20.20 5.34
N ARG A 174 21.10 19.85 4.07
CA ARG A 174 21.10 18.44 3.61
C ARG A 174 22.44 17.74 3.84
N PHE A 175 23.56 18.47 3.76
CA PHE A 175 24.91 17.96 4.00
C PHE A 175 25.17 17.71 5.48
N GLU A 176 24.70 18.59 6.37
CA GLU A 176 24.73 18.40 7.82
C GLU A 176 23.89 17.18 8.25
N GLU A 177 22.65 17.05 7.75
CA GLU A 177 21.83 15.86 8.02
C GLU A 177 22.49 14.57 7.49
N LEU A 178 23.15 14.62 6.34
CA LEU A 178 23.86 13.46 5.79
C LEU A 178 25.06 13.10 6.67
N HIS A 179 25.86 14.08 7.10
CA HIS A 179 26.97 13.87 8.01
C HIS A 179 26.54 13.26 9.35
N GLN A 180 25.40 13.68 9.90
CA GLN A 180 24.85 13.10 11.13
C GLN A 180 24.46 11.63 10.93
N ARG A 181 23.76 11.30 9.83
CA ARG A 181 23.42 9.91 9.48
C ARG A 181 24.66 9.04 9.23
N ASP A 182 25.68 9.58 8.57
CA ASP A 182 26.94 8.88 8.31
C ASP A 182 27.73 8.64 9.61
N ALA A 183 27.74 9.60 10.54
CA ALA A 183 28.36 9.45 11.86
C ALA A 183 27.64 8.38 12.71
N GLU A 184 26.31 8.38 12.75
CA GLU A 184 25.53 7.32 13.40
C GLU A 184 25.79 5.94 12.78
N SER A 185 25.87 5.88 11.44
CA SER A 185 26.15 4.65 10.70
C SER A 185 27.55 4.11 11.04
N ALA A 186 28.55 5.00 11.05
CA ALA A 186 29.92 4.67 11.45
C ALA A 186 30.00 4.18 12.91
N GLN A 187 29.27 4.80 13.83
CA GLN A 187 29.18 4.34 15.22
C GLN A 187 28.59 2.92 15.31
N LYS A 188 27.45 2.66 14.65
CA LYS A 188 26.80 1.33 14.62
C LYS A 188 27.72 0.27 14.01
N VAL A 189 28.49 0.62 12.97
CA VAL A 189 29.52 -0.25 12.37
C VAL A 189 30.64 -0.56 13.36
N GLU A 190 31.11 0.43 14.13
CA GLU A 190 32.18 0.25 15.10
C GLU A 190 31.73 -0.56 16.33
N GLU A 191 30.50 -0.35 16.80
CA GLU A 191 29.86 -1.20 17.82
C GLU A 191 29.75 -2.65 17.35
N ASN A 192 29.30 -2.88 16.11
CA ASN A 192 29.24 -4.21 15.51
C ASN A 192 30.63 -4.86 15.33
N LYS A 193 31.69 -4.10 15.02
CA LYS A 193 33.06 -4.64 15.01
C LYS A 193 33.49 -5.11 16.40
N ARG A 194 33.18 -4.33 17.45
CA ARG A 194 33.50 -4.67 18.84
C ARG A 194 32.77 -5.93 19.31
N THR A 195 31.49 -6.08 18.99
CA THR A 195 30.73 -7.29 19.34
C THR A 195 31.25 -8.52 18.57
N VAL A 196 31.55 -8.38 17.27
CA VAL A 196 32.16 -9.47 16.47
C VAL A 196 33.56 -9.85 16.99
N ALA A 197 34.38 -8.89 17.41
CA ALA A 197 35.68 -9.17 18.02
C ALA A 197 35.52 -9.95 19.34
N ALA A 198 34.69 -9.46 20.26
CA ALA A 198 34.43 -10.13 21.54
C ALA A 198 33.87 -11.56 21.37
N LEU A 199 32.96 -11.77 20.40
CA LEU A 199 32.44 -13.10 20.07
C LEU A 199 33.50 -14.04 19.48
N LYS A 200 34.42 -13.52 18.66
CA LYS A 200 35.57 -14.30 18.16
C LYS A 200 36.50 -14.71 19.29
N ASP A 201 36.81 -13.80 20.21
CA ASP A 201 37.68 -14.09 21.36
C ASP A 201 37.03 -15.13 22.29
N GLN A 202 35.73 -14.99 22.58
CA GLN A 202 34.97 -16.02 23.31
C GLN A 202 34.97 -17.38 22.59
N HIS A 203 34.75 -17.39 21.28
CA HIS A 203 34.80 -18.64 20.50
C HIS A 203 36.18 -19.29 20.54
N ASN A 204 37.25 -18.50 20.40
CA ASN A 204 38.63 -18.97 20.47
C ASN A 204 38.95 -19.55 21.85
N LEU A 205 38.50 -18.91 22.94
CA LEU A 205 38.66 -19.43 24.31
C LEU A 205 37.94 -20.77 24.50
N VAL A 206 36.69 -20.89 24.05
CA VAL A 206 35.93 -22.16 24.11
C VAL A 206 36.60 -23.24 23.25
N TRP A 207 37.08 -22.89 22.05
CA TRP A 207 37.82 -23.81 21.18
C TRP A 207 39.08 -24.32 21.87
N LEU A 208 39.88 -23.43 22.46
CA LEU A 208 41.12 -23.79 23.17
C LEU A 208 40.83 -24.67 24.39
N GLN A 209 39.78 -24.36 25.16
CA GLN A 209 39.35 -25.21 26.27
C GLN A 209 39.00 -26.62 25.77
N ARG A 210 38.16 -26.74 24.74
CA ARG A 210 37.78 -28.06 24.19
C ARG A 210 38.97 -28.82 23.61
N ASN A 211 39.89 -28.14 22.93
CA ASN A 211 41.10 -28.78 22.42
C ASN A 211 42.00 -29.30 23.56
N ASN A 212 42.15 -28.55 24.64
CA ASN A 212 42.89 -28.97 25.83
C ASN A 212 42.23 -30.16 26.54
N GLU A 213 40.89 -30.19 26.63
CA GLU A 213 40.12 -31.32 27.16
C GLU A 213 40.26 -32.59 26.30
N MET A 214 40.33 -32.43 24.97
CA MET A 214 40.46 -33.55 24.02
C MET A 214 41.88 -34.10 23.89
N TYR A 215 42.91 -33.27 24.09
CA TYR A 215 44.32 -33.63 23.90
C TYR A 215 44.82 -34.87 24.69
N PRO A 216 44.49 -35.08 25.99
CA PRO A 216 44.98 -36.24 26.73
C PRO A 216 44.27 -37.57 26.38
N LEU A 217 43.04 -37.52 25.88
CA LEU A 217 42.19 -38.71 25.71
C LEU A 217 42.81 -39.83 24.85
N PRO A 218 43.52 -39.56 23.73
CA PRO A 218 44.18 -40.62 22.95
C PRO A 218 45.31 -41.32 23.72
N ALA A 219 46.03 -40.59 24.58
CA ALA A 219 47.11 -41.16 25.39
C ALA A 219 46.55 -42.03 26.53
N GLU A 220 45.46 -41.60 27.16
CA GLU A 220 44.73 -42.40 28.15
C GLU A 220 44.14 -43.67 27.51
N LEU A 221 43.52 -43.55 26.34
CA LEU A 221 43.00 -44.69 25.58
C LEU A 221 44.11 -45.67 25.18
N ALA A 222 45.27 -45.18 24.75
CA ALA A 222 46.43 -46.01 24.45
C ALA A 222 46.96 -46.76 25.69
N LYS A 223 46.98 -46.09 26.85
CA LYS A 223 47.38 -46.67 28.14
C LYS A 223 46.44 -47.79 28.57
N GLU A 224 45.12 -47.60 28.50
CA GLU A 224 44.16 -48.66 28.84
C GLU A 224 44.17 -49.81 27.83
N ARG A 225 44.34 -49.53 26.53
CA ARG A 225 44.54 -50.57 25.51
C ARG A 225 45.81 -51.40 25.79
N SER A 226 46.93 -50.76 26.14
CA SER A 226 48.17 -51.45 26.49
C SER A 226 48.02 -52.34 27.73
N LYS A 227 47.22 -51.93 28.72
CA LYS A 227 46.87 -52.78 29.87
C LYS A 227 46.02 -53.98 29.43
N SER A 228 45.00 -53.78 28.60
CA SER A 228 44.14 -54.86 28.07
C SER A 228 44.99 -55.93 27.38
N VAL A 229 45.83 -55.53 26.43
CA VAL A 229 46.74 -56.44 25.70
C VAL A 229 47.69 -57.18 26.66
N THR A 230 48.15 -56.53 27.72
CA THR A 230 49.00 -57.18 28.75
C THR A 230 48.21 -58.24 29.52
N TRP A 231 46.96 -57.97 29.88
CA TRP A 231 46.08 -58.93 30.56
C TRP A 231 45.64 -60.07 29.65
N GLU A 232 45.31 -59.79 28.39
CA GLU A 232 45.03 -60.79 27.35
C GLU A 232 46.21 -61.74 27.17
N ARG A 233 47.44 -61.22 27.10
CA ARG A 233 48.66 -62.05 27.00
C ARG A 233 48.85 -62.93 28.24
N ARG A 234 48.63 -62.39 29.45
CA ARG A 234 48.69 -63.17 30.71
C ARG A 234 47.62 -64.27 30.72
N TRP A 235 46.40 -63.95 30.31
CA TRP A 235 45.28 -64.88 30.24
C TRP A 235 45.50 -65.99 29.22
N ALA A 236 46.02 -65.65 28.02
CA ALA A 236 46.43 -66.62 27.01
C ALA A 236 47.54 -67.56 27.52
N HIS A 237 48.54 -67.04 28.26
CA HIS A 237 49.57 -67.86 28.88
C HIS A 237 49.00 -68.82 29.94
N ILE A 238 48.08 -68.36 30.79
CA ILE A 238 47.39 -69.20 31.78
C ILE A 238 46.61 -70.31 31.07
N LYS A 239 45.80 -69.97 30.05
CA LYS A 239 45.07 -70.96 29.24
C LYS A 239 46.00 -71.98 28.58
N GLN A 240 47.10 -71.54 27.97
CA GLN A 240 48.06 -72.43 27.33
C GLN A 240 48.75 -73.36 28.35
N THR A 241 49.08 -72.84 29.53
CA THR A 241 49.67 -73.63 30.62
C THR A 241 48.68 -74.63 31.19
N ALA A 242 47.42 -74.24 31.38
CA ALA A 242 46.35 -75.13 31.80
C ALA A 242 46.13 -76.25 30.77
N ALA A 243 45.98 -75.91 29.48
CA ALA A 243 45.82 -76.89 28.41
C ALA A 243 46.99 -77.89 28.34
N LYS A 244 48.25 -77.42 28.49
CA LYS A 244 49.43 -78.30 28.59
C LYS A 244 49.36 -79.22 29.81
N LYS A 245 48.98 -78.71 30.98
CA LYS A 245 48.83 -79.53 32.21
C LYS A 245 47.69 -80.54 32.09
N THR A 246 46.56 -80.17 31.51
CA THR A 246 45.43 -81.09 31.25
C THR A 246 45.82 -82.17 30.25
N LEU A 247 46.58 -81.84 29.20
CA LEU A 247 47.09 -82.82 28.25
C LEU A 247 48.09 -83.79 28.91
N LEU A 248 49.06 -83.29 29.68
CA LEU A 248 50.01 -84.12 30.42
C LEU A 248 49.31 -85.02 31.45
N MET A 249 48.32 -84.48 32.17
CA MET A 249 47.49 -85.28 33.08
C MET A 249 46.76 -86.39 32.32
N GLY A 250 46.13 -86.08 31.19
CA GLY A 250 45.50 -87.09 30.33
C GLY A 250 46.49 -88.16 29.83
N GLN A 251 47.70 -87.77 29.45
CA GLN A 251 48.77 -88.71 29.07
C GLN A 251 49.21 -89.61 30.23
N ILE A 252 49.35 -89.07 31.44
CA ILE A 252 49.68 -89.84 32.64
C ILE A 252 48.54 -90.82 32.97
N LYS A 253 47.28 -90.37 32.94
CA LYS A 253 46.11 -91.23 33.15
C LYS A 253 46.06 -92.39 32.14
N MET A 254 46.24 -92.09 30.85
CA MET A 254 46.30 -93.13 29.82
C MET A 254 47.48 -94.08 30.00
N ALA A 255 48.66 -93.59 30.39
CA ALA A 255 49.83 -94.44 30.62
C ALA A 255 49.66 -95.35 31.84
N ALA A 256 49.11 -94.83 32.93
CA ALA A 256 48.77 -95.61 34.13
C ALA A 256 47.72 -96.68 33.83
N PHE A 257 46.61 -96.29 33.16
CA PHE A 257 45.57 -97.23 32.76
C PHE A 257 46.12 -98.31 31.82
N ASN A 258 46.92 -97.97 30.82
CA ASN A 258 47.54 -98.97 29.92
C ASN A 258 48.48 -99.93 30.67
N LEU A 259 49.21 -99.46 31.69
CA LEU A 259 50.08 -100.32 32.53
C LEU A 259 49.25 -101.25 33.42
N TYR A 260 48.13 -100.76 33.96
CA TYR A 260 47.16 -101.55 34.72
C TYR A 260 46.49 -102.61 33.84
N ASP A 261 45.98 -102.23 32.66
CA ASP A 261 45.30 -103.11 31.68
C ASP A 261 46.23 -104.25 31.19
N MET A 262 47.52 -103.95 30.97
CA MET A 262 48.52 -104.99 30.69
C MET A 262 48.80 -105.94 31.86
N ARG A 263 48.50 -105.55 33.11
CA ARG A 263 48.61 -106.42 34.29
C ARG A 263 47.31 -107.22 34.50
N SER A 264 46.16 -106.57 34.56
CA SER A 264 44.87 -107.23 34.80
C SER A 264 44.49 -108.16 33.64
N GLY A 265 44.86 -107.83 32.39
CA GLY A 265 44.75 -108.75 31.25
C GLY A 265 45.65 -110.00 31.30
N ALA A 266 46.54 -110.11 32.30
CA ALA A 266 47.31 -111.32 32.60
C ALA A 266 46.75 -112.10 33.82
N GLU A 267 45.82 -111.51 34.57
CA GLU A 267 45.21 -112.06 35.78
C GLU A 267 43.68 -112.13 35.59
N ASP A 268 43.21 -113.11 34.80
CA ASP A 268 41.78 -113.39 34.53
C ASP A 268 41.01 -113.66 35.84
N GLY A 269 40.44 -112.62 36.47
CA GLY A 269 39.58 -112.81 37.65
C GLY A 269 39.10 -111.59 38.45
N GLU A 270 39.75 -110.42 38.39
CA GLU A 270 39.42 -109.29 39.29
C GLU A 270 38.53 -108.20 38.67
N GLU A 271 37.83 -107.46 39.53
CA GLU A 271 36.83 -106.44 39.15
C GLU A 271 37.53 -105.18 38.61
N ALA A 272 37.28 -104.83 37.34
CA ALA A 272 38.04 -103.81 36.63
C ALA A 272 37.93 -102.40 37.25
N VAL A 273 39.08 -101.84 37.63
CA VAL A 273 39.19 -100.48 38.19
C VAL A 273 38.81 -99.42 37.15
N ASP A 274 38.06 -98.40 37.55
CA ASP A 274 37.63 -97.31 36.66
C ASP A 274 38.84 -96.57 36.04
N MET A 275 38.74 -96.30 34.74
CA MET A 275 39.76 -95.57 33.96
C MET A 275 40.08 -94.19 34.55
N CYS A 276 39.14 -93.53 35.24
CA CYS A 276 39.40 -92.23 35.88
C CYS A 276 40.12 -92.33 37.23
N ASP A 277 40.13 -93.49 37.90
CA ASP A 277 40.78 -93.70 39.19
C ASP A 277 42.25 -94.10 39.03
N THR A 278 43.07 -93.08 38.77
CA THR A 278 44.51 -93.23 38.50
C THR A 278 45.32 -93.55 39.75
N GLU A 279 44.79 -93.33 40.96
CA GLU A 279 45.51 -93.59 42.21
C GLU A 279 45.49 -95.09 42.49
N THR A 280 44.30 -95.72 42.50
CA THR A 280 44.13 -97.17 42.67
C THR A 280 44.90 -97.98 41.60
N GLN A 281 44.82 -97.59 40.32
CA GLN A 281 45.58 -98.22 39.23
C GLN A 281 47.11 -98.24 39.47
N LEU A 282 47.65 -97.15 40.03
CA LEU A 282 49.10 -97.03 40.26
C LEU A 282 49.56 -97.80 41.49
N GLU A 283 48.76 -97.83 42.57
CA GLU A 283 49.05 -98.67 43.75
C GLU A 283 49.10 -100.16 43.36
N GLU A 284 48.15 -100.60 42.54
CA GLU A 284 48.09 -101.95 41.99
C GLU A 284 49.29 -102.31 41.11
N VAL A 285 49.77 -101.39 40.26
CA VAL A 285 51.00 -101.61 39.46
C VAL A 285 52.26 -101.60 40.35
N GLN A 286 52.24 -100.93 41.50
CA GLN A 286 53.42 -100.71 42.34
C GLN A 286 53.70 -101.84 43.35
N ASN A 287 52.71 -102.67 43.70
CA ASN A 287 52.83 -103.78 44.66
C ASN A 287 53.61 -105.02 44.14
N LEU A 288 54.56 -104.83 43.23
CA LEU A 288 55.25 -105.90 42.49
C LEU A 288 56.68 -106.16 43.03
N PRO A 289 57.07 -107.40 43.35
CA PRO A 289 58.44 -107.73 43.72
C PRO A 289 59.38 -107.75 42.50
N VAL A 290 60.22 -106.72 42.38
CA VAL A 290 61.10 -106.47 41.22
C VAL A 290 62.11 -107.60 40.97
N LEU A 291 62.09 -108.18 39.77
CA LEU A 291 63.16 -109.03 39.21
C LEU A 291 63.77 -108.39 37.94
N LEU A 292 64.67 -107.43 38.12
CA LEU A 292 65.53 -106.90 37.04
C LEU A 292 66.98 -106.76 37.52
N GLY A 293 67.93 -107.29 36.72
CA GLY A 293 69.35 -107.34 37.03
C GLY A 293 70.16 -106.09 36.63
N PRO A 294 71.46 -106.04 36.95
CA PRO A 294 72.30 -104.84 36.84
C PRO A 294 72.75 -104.49 35.41
N PRO A 295 73.16 -103.23 35.15
CA PRO A 295 73.41 -102.73 33.79
C PRO A 295 74.79 -103.10 33.22
N SER A 296 74.83 -103.32 31.90
CA SER A 296 76.05 -103.54 31.11
C SER A 296 76.54 -102.24 30.43
N THR A 297 77.83 -102.19 30.07
CA THR A 297 78.55 -100.92 29.83
C THR A 297 79.01 -100.71 28.38
N GLY A 298 78.65 -99.56 27.80
CA GLY A 298 79.33 -98.87 26.69
C GLY A 298 79.12 -99.41 25.25
N PRO A 299 79.70 -98.77 24.22
CA PRO A 299 80.24 -97.39 24.14
C PRO A 299 79.77 -96.60 22.89
N GLY A 300 80.10 -95.29 22.80
CA GLY A 300 80.13 -94.56 21.51
C GLY A 300 79.44 -93.19 21.47
N ALA A 301 80.19 -92.15 21.07
CA ALA A 301 79.67 -90.80 20.78
C ALA A 301 79.32 -90.67 19.26
N PRO A 302 78.72 -89.55 18.77
CA PRO A 302 79.44 -88.28 18.69
C PRO A 302 78.64 -86.99 18.99
N SER A 303 79.41 -85.94 19.28
CA SER A 303 78.97 -84.54 19.31
C SER A 303 78.42 -84.06 17.97
N SER A 304 77.29 -83.34 17.97
CA SER A 304 76.77 -82.59 16.82
C SER A 304 75.76 -81.52 17.26
N TYR A 305 76.23 -80.33 17.64
CA TYR A 305 75.41 -79.13 17.77
C TYR A 305 75.64 -78.17 16.59
N PRO A 306 74.61 -77.79 15.81
CA PRO A 306 74.61 -76.56 15.05
C PRO A 306 74.03 -75.39 15.88
N PRO A 307 74.49 -74.14 15.67
CA PRO A 307 74.04 -72.99 16.46
C PRO A 307 72.74 -72.38 15.89
N CYS A 308 71.78 -72.08 16.76
CA CYS A 308 70.62 -71.25 16.40
C CYS A 308 70.72 -69.87 17.06
N LEU A 309 70.72 -68.84 16.21
CA LEU A 309 71.00 -67.46 16.56
C LEU A 309 69.86 -66.81 17.34
N LEU A 310 70.23 -66.10 18.41
CA LEU A 310 69.40 -65.03 18.97
C LEU A 310 69.37 -63.87 17.97
N THR A 311 68.19 -63.57 17.40
CA THR A 311 67.93 -62.25 16.80
C THR A 311 66.86 -61.54 17.62
N SER A 312 67.25 -60.41 18.21
CA SER A 312 66.38 -59.53 18.97
C SER A 312 65.96 -58.36 18.09
N ARG A 313 64.65 -58.17 17.91
CA ARG A 313 63.99 -56.90 17.59
C ARG A 313 62.50 -56.98 17.89
#